data_AF-A0A9P7PV56-F1
#
_entry.id   AF-A0A9P7PV56-F1
#
_cell.length_a   1.000
_cell.length_b   1.000
_cell.length_c   1.000
_cell.angle_alpha   90.00
_cell.angle_beta   90.00
_cell.angle_gamma   90.00
#
_symmetry.space_group_name_H-M   'P 1'
#
loop_
_entity.id
_entity.type
_entity.pdbx_description
1 polymer ?
#
loop_
_entity_poly.entity_id
_entity_poly.type
_entity_poly.pdbx_seq_one_letter_code
_entity_poly.pdbx_strand_id
1 'polypeptide(L)'
;MSTIHDVLARPSPEPDLGWASRGPNVYSESWVPVSEWRPWVDFTHQNLTSMYAQVLNTCWSGGDPQSISISGRGDLLVPDERSLNIFVARYLWPFVNGALERAASIINLGQEPLGLAPGSFGQNIASPDWGLFSMPTPMPQEMLDILLPGLNKLSTKWYPEMRLSEHQSVRSEWASPVSQ
;
A
#
# COMPACT_ATOMS: atom_id res chain seq x y z
N MET A 1 16.48 -20.60 -6.95
CA MET A 1 15.10 -20.18 -7.30
C MET A 1 14.71 -19.10 -6.32
N SER A 2 14.13 -18.00 -6.78
CA SER A 2 13.69 -16.90 -5.90
C SER A 2 12.46 -17.33 -5.10
N THR A 3 12.38 -16.92 -3.85
CA THR A 3 11.18 -17.03 -3.00
C THR A 3 10.26 -15.81 -3.18
N ILE A 4 9.04 -15.85 -2.62
CA ILE A 4 8.19 -14.66 -2.54
C ILE A 4 8.92 -13.52 -1.83
N HIS A 5 9.61 -13.84 -0.73
CA HIS A 5 10.40 -12.86 0.01
C HIS A 5 11.48 -12.21 -0.84
N ASP A 6 12.24 -13.00 -1.61
CA ASP A 6 13.29 -12.47 -2.47
C ASP A 6 12.76 -11.52 -3.54
N VAL A 7 11.53 -11.73 -4.03
CA VAL A 7 10.89 -10.86 -5.02
C VAL A 7 10.36 -9.59 -4.39
N LEU A 8 9.70 -9.67 -3.23
CA LEU A 8 9.17 -8.50 -2.51
C LEU A 8 10.29 -7.63 -1.89
N ALA A 9 11.44 -8.21 -1.58
CA ALA A 9 12.61 -7.49 -1.08
C ALA A 9 13.44 -6.83 -2.19
N ARG A 10 13.08 -7.02 -3.47
CA ARG A 10 13.78 -6.35 -4.58
C ARG A 10 13.60 -4.83 -4.44
N PRO A 11 14.66 -4.04 -4.65
CA PRO A 11 14.53 -2.59 -4.72
C PRO A 11 13.49 -2.20 -5.77
N SER A 12 12.54 -1.39 -5.35
CA SER A 12 11.61 -0.73 -6.27
C SER A 12 12.30 0.46 -6.92
N PRO A 13 11.84 0.92 -8.10
CA PRO A 13 12.27 2.19 -8.64
C PRO A 13 12.11 3.31 -7.60
N GLU A 14 13.06 4.24 -7.55
CA GLU A 14 12.97 5.39 -6.66
C GLU A 14 12.11 6.48 -7.33
N PRO A 15 11.02 6.94 -6.68
CA PRO A 15 10.20 8.01 -7.23
C PRO A 15 10.97 9.35 -7.15
N ASP A 16 10.91 10.15 -8.22
CA ASP A 16 11.43 11.52 -8.26
C ASP A 16 10.39 12.47 -7.64
N LEU A 17 10.62 12.81 -6.37
CA LEU A 17 9.77 13.69 -5.56
C LEU A 17 10.18 15.17 -5.65
N GLY A 18 11.10 15.55 -6.54
CA GLY A 18 11.68 16.91 -6.58
C GLY A 18 10.66 18.03 -6.80
N TRP A 19 9.46 17.69 -7.31
CA TRP A 19 8.36 18.62 -7.58
C TRP A 19 7.17 18.44 -6.62
N ALA A 20 7.28 17.55 -5.64
CA ALA A 20 6.23 17.27 -4.68
C ALA A 20 5.95 18.50 -3.81
N SER A 21 4.78 19.09 -3.96
CA SER A 21 4.35 20.21 -3.11
C SER A 21 3.93 19.74 -1.72
N ARG A 22 4.22 20.55 -0.69
CA ARG A 22 3.59 20.38 0.63
C ARG A 22 2.13 20.82 0.51
N GLY A 23 1.21 19.87 0.60
CA GLY A 23 -0.23 20.12 0.69
C GLY A 23 -0.79 19.62 2.02
N PRO A 24 -1.97 20.09 2.44
CA PRO A 24 -2.60 19.68 3.69
C PRO A 24 -2.97 18.19 3.68
N ASN A 25 -3.09 17.58 4.87
CA ASN A 25 -3.71 16.28 5.00
C ASN A 25 -5.23 16.38 4.87
N VAL A 26 -5.86 15.28 4.43
CA VAL A 26 -7.32 15.16 4.51
C VAL A 26 -7.67 15.07 6.00
N TYR A 27 -8.69 15.82 6.42
CA TYR A 27 -9.17 15.89 7.80
C TYR A 27 -10.70 15.91 7.81
N SER A 28 -11.31 15.27 8.81
CA SER A 28 -12.73 15.39 9.13
C SER A 28 -12.91 15.71 10.61
N GLU A 29 -13.77 16.68 10.94
CA GLU A 29 -14.17 16.98 12.33
C GLU A 29 -14.95 15.83 12.98
N SER A 30 -15.46 14.89 12.18
CA SER A 30 -16.18 13.71 12.68
C SER A 30 -15.26 12.58 13.14
N TRP A 31 -13.96 12.66 12.88
CA TRP A 31 -13.02 11.59 13.25
C TRP A 31 -12.77 11.57 14.76
N VAL A 32 -12.78 10.38 15.35
CA VAL A 32 -12.44 10.16 16.75
C VAL A 32 -10.97 10.57 16.95
N PRO A 33 -10.70 11.50 17.87
CA PRO A 33 -9.35 11.96 18.12
C PRO A 33 -8.51 10.83 18.72
N VAL A 34 -7.30 10.65 18.21
CA VAL A 34 -6.31 9.74 18.81
C VAL A 34 -5.78 10.38 20.09
N SER A 35 -6.29 9.91 21.24
CA SER A 35 -5.88 10.41 22.56
C SER A 35 -4.57 9.79 23.03
N GLU A 36 -4.30 8.54 22.67
CA GLU A 36 -3.14 7.78 23.13
C GLU A 36 -2.58 6.91 22.01
N TRP A 37 -1.25 6.79 21.98
CA TRP A 37 -0.54 5.89 21.07
C TRP A 37 0.46 5.06 21.86
N ARG A 38 0.52 3.76 21.57
CA ARG A 38 1.53 2.86 22.12
C ARG A 38 2.34 2.25 20.97
N PRO A 39 3.67 2.12 21.12
CA PRO A 39 4.48 1.37 20.18
C PRO A 39 3.94 -0.06 20.04
N TRP A 40 3.75 -0.52 18.80
CA TRP A 40 3.51 -1.93 18.54
C TRP A 40 4.85 -2.66 18.58
N VAL A 41 5.28 -3.03 19.78
CA VAL A 41 6.60 -3.64 20.01
C VAL A 41 6.81 -4.96 19.28
N ASP A 42 5.72 -5.67 18.96
CA ASP A 42 5.77 -6.91 18.19
C ASP A 42 5.89 -6.69 16.68
N PHE A 43 5.70 -5.45 16.20
CA PHE A 43 5.85 -5.09 14.79
C PHE A 43 7.34 -4.96 14.42
N THR A 44 8.04 -6.10 14.41
CA THR A 44 9.45 -6.21 14.03
C THR A 44 9.59 -7.03 12.76
N HIS A 45 10.64 -6.77 12.00
CA HIS A 45 10.96 -7.58 10.81
C HIS A 45 11.02 -9.08 11.17
N GLN A 46 11.71 -9.43 12.25
CA GLN A 46 11.83 -10.82 12.71
C GLN A 46 10.47 -11.47 12.98
N ASN A 47 9.58 -10.79 13.72
CA ASN A 47 8.27 -11.32 14.04
C ASN A 47 7.40 -11.47 12.79
N LEU A 48 7.36 -10.45 11.92
CA LEU A 48 6.59 -10.48 10.69
C LEU A 48 7.08 -11.59 9.75
N THR A 49 8.40 -11.69 9.53
CA THR A 49 8.97 -12.76 8.69
C THR A 49 8.70 -14.13 9.30
N SER A 50 8.73 -14.27 10.63
CA SER A 50 8.39 -15.52 11.31
C SER A 50 6.91 -15.89 11.16
N MET A 51 6.00 -14.91 11.31
CA MET A 51 4.55 -15.13 11.16
C MET A 51 4.18 -15.57 9.75
N TYR A 52 4.81 -14.97 8.74
CA TYR A 52 4.53 -15.25 7.33
C TYR A 52 5.54 -16.22 6.69
N ALA A 53 6.37 -16.89 7.49
CA ALA A 53 7.50 -17.70 7.00
C ALA A 53 7.10 -18.76 5.97
N GLN A 54 5.96 -19.43 6.19
CA GLN A 54 5.45 -20.44 5.26
C GLN A 54 5.20 -19.85 3.86
N VAL A 55 4.55 -18.70 3.79
CA VAL A 55 4.24 -18.02 2.53
C VAL A 55 5.53 -17.43 1.93
N LEU A 56 6.28 -16.66 2.73
CA LEU A 56 7.46 -15.93 2.30
C LEU A 56 8.56 -16.83 1.73
N ASN A 57 8.77 -18.02 2.30
CA ASN A 57 9.79 -18.97 1.86
C ASN A 57 9.35 -19.83 0.66
N THR A 58 8.12 -19.68 0.17
CA THR A 58 7.66 -20.46 -0.98
C THR A 58 8.30 -19.97 -2.27
N CYS A 59 8.66 -20.91 -3.15
CA CYS A 59 9.16 -20.61 -4.49
C CYS A 59 8.20 -19.70 -5.27
N TRP A 60 8.78 -18.63 -5.81
CA TRP A 60 8.11 -17.75 -6.75
C TRP A 60 7.88 -18.48 -8.08
N SER A 61 6.62 -18.48 -8.53
CA SER A 61 6.22 -19.10 -9.81
C SER A 61 5.55 -18.12 -10.77
N GLY A 62 5.42 -16.84 -10.40
CA GLY A 62 4.68 -15.81 -11.16
C GLY A 62 5.38 -15.30 -12.43
N GLY A 63 6.34 -16.05 -13.00
CA GLY A 63 7.28 -15.56 -14.01
C GLY A 63 8.26 -14.53 -13.45
N ASP A 64 9.43 -14.30 -14.05
CA ASP A 64 10.22 -13.14 -13.64
C ASP A 64 9.37 -11.91 -13.98
N PRO A 65 8.97 -11.08 -12.99
CA PRO A 65 8.17 -9.90 -13.27
C PRO A 65 8.89 -9.13 -14.38
N GLN A 66 8.21 -8.94 -15.52
CA GLN A 66 8.80 -8.25 -16.66
C GLN A 66 9.45 -6.99 -16.12
N SER A 67 10.75 -6.81 -16.37
CA SER A 67 11.47 -5.62 -15.92
C SER A 67 10.65 -4.43 -16.38
N ILE A 68 10.02 -3.72 -15.45
CA ILE A 68 9.17 -2.61 -15.84
C ILE A 68 10.11 -1.59 -16.45
N SER A 69 10.03 -1.44 -17.77
CA SER A 69 10.97 -0.61 -18.50
C SER A 69 10.69 0.85 -18.13
N ILE A 70 11.61 1.44 -17.38
CA ILE A 70 11.65 2.87 -17.16
C ILE A 70 12.17 3.47 -18.46
N SER A 71 11.28 4.04 -19.25
CA SER A 71 11.60 4.59 -20.58
C SER A 71 12.31 5.94 -20.48
N GLY A 72 12.21 6.63 -19.33
CA GLY A 72 12.91 7.89 -19.08
C GLY A 72 12.58 8.48 -17.71
N ARG A 73 13.15 9.64 -17.36
CA ARG A 73 12.91 10.28 -16.05
C ARG A 73 11.44 10.60 -15.76
N GLY A 74 10.66 10.88 -16.81
CA GLY A 74 9.23 11.19 -16.67
C GLY A 74 8.41 10.06 -16.05
N ASP A 75 8.85 8.81 -16.24
CA ASP A 75 8.21 7.61 -15.69
C ASP A 75 8.32 7.50 -14.17
N LEU A 76 9.22 8.28 -13.55
CA LEU A 76 9.48 8.31 -12.12
C LEU A 76 8.95 9.58 -11.43
N LEU A 77 8.44 10.55 -12.19
CA LEU A 77 8.00 11.84 -11.62
C LEU A 77 6.73 11.66 -10.78
N VAL A 78 6.81 12.11 -9.52
CA VAL A 78 5.68 12.10 -8.58
C VAL A 78 5.52 13.50 -7.96
N PRO A 79 4.91 14.46 -8.69
CA PRO A 79 4.67 15.82 -8.20
C PRO A 79 3.51 15.91 -7.17
N ASP A 80 2.63 14.91 -7.12
CA ASP A 80 1.47 14.88 -6.23
C ASP A 80 1.02 13.44 -5.91
N GLU A 81 0.03 13.29 -5.03
CA GLU A 81 -0.52 12.00 -4.60
C GLU A 81 -1.23 11.25 -5.75
N ARG A 82 -1.76 11.96 -6.76
CA ARG A 82 -2.38 11.31 -7.92
C ARG A 82 -1.32 10.62 -8.78
N SER A 83 -0.19 11.28 -9.03
CA SER A 83 0.95 10.66 -9.68
C SER A 83 1.55 9.53 -8.84
N LEU A 84 1.48 9.62 -7.50
CA LEU A 84 1.90 8.54 -6.61
C LEU A 84 1.03 7.29 -6.80
N ASN A 85 -0.30 7.46 -6.92
CA ASN A 85 -1.21 6.34 -7.20
C ASN A 85 -0.85 5.65 -8.51
N ILE A 86 -0.53 6.42 -9.56
CA ILE A 86 -0.08 5.87 -10.86
C ILE A 86 1.25 5.14 -10.71
N PHE A 87 2.20 5.72 -9.98
CA PHE A 87 3.52 5.13 -9.74
C PHE A 87 3.40 3.79 -9.02
N VAL A 88 2.67 3.73 -7.91
CA VAL A 88 2.46 2.51 -7.13
C VAL A 88 1.75 1.45 -7.98
N ALA A 89 0.71 1.84 -8.72
CA ALA A 89 -0.02 0.93 -9.61
C ALA A 89 0.86 0.33 -10.70
N ARG A 90 1.77 1.14 -11.27
CA ARG A 90 2.66 0.69 -12.34
C ARG A 90 3.79 -0.18 -11.80
N TYR A 91 4.45 0.24 -10.72
CA TYR A 91 5.73 -0.34 -10.30
C TYR A 91 5.67 -1.28 -9.10
N LEU A 92 4.62 -1.24 -8.29
CA LEU A 92 4.53 -2.04 -7.05
C LEU A 92 3.43 -3.10 -7.11
N TRP A 93 2.21 -2.71 -7.51
CA TRP A 93 1.07 -3.63 -7.50
C TRP A 93 1.28 -4.92 -8.29
N PRO A 94 1.93 -4.97 -9.46
CA PRO A 94 2.14 -6.24 -10.17
C PRO A 94 2.90 -7.28 -9.33
N PHE A 95 3.90 -6.84 -8.57
CA PHE A 95 4.69 -7.72 -7.70
C PHE A 95 3.88 -8.17 -6.49
N VAL A 96 3.16 -7.24 -5.86
CA VAL A 96 2.32 -7.53 -4.69
C VAL A 96 1.17 -8.46 -5.07
N ASN A 97 0.51 -8.23 -6.21
CA ASN A 97 -0.59 -9.07 -6.68
C ASN A 97 -0.11 -10.48 -7.05
N GLY A 98 1.05 -10.62 -7.71
CA GLY A 98 1.64 -11.94 -7.95
C GLY A 98 2.00 -12.67 -6.65
N ALA A 99 2.47 -11.95 -5.63
CA ALA A 99 2.72 -12.52 -4.31
C ALA A 99 1.43 -12.93 -3.60
N LEU A 100 0.37 -12.13 -3.66
CA LEU A 100 -0.95 -12.42 -3.09
C LEU A 100 -1.59 -13.64 -3.75
N GLU A 101 -1.56 -13.72 -5.08
CA GLU A 101 -2.05 -14.87 -5.84
C GLU A 101 -1.32 -16.15 -5.42
N ARG A 102 0.02 -16.09 -5.33
CA ARG A 102 0.81 -17.24 -4.90
C ARG A 102 0.54 -17.60 -3.44
N ALA A 103 0.46 -16.62 -2.55
CA ALA A 103 0.15 -16.81 -1.14
C ALA A 103 -1.22 -17.50 -0.94
N ALA A 104 -2.26 -17.03 -1.64
CA ALA A 104 -3.60 -17.59 -1.58
C ALA A 104 -3.61 -19.08 -1.97
N SER A 105 -2.83 -19.46 -2.99
CA SER A 105 -2.69 -20.87 -3.40
C SER A 105 -2.05 -21.77 -2.34
N ILE A 106 -1.14 -21.23 -1.51
CA ILE A 106 -0.39 -22.00 -0.50
C ILE A 106 -1.23 -22.24 0.74
N ILE A 107 -1.97 -21.23 1.18
CA ILE A 107 -2.77 -21.28 2.42
C ILE A 107 -4.20 -21.78 2.16
N ASN A 108 -4.52 -22.20 0.94
CA ASN A 108 -5.85 -22.65 0.51
C ASN A 108 -6.95 -21.64 0.87
N LEU A 109 -6.72 -20.35 0.59
CA LEU A 109 -7.64 -19.26 0.95
C LEU A 109 -8.98 -19.27 0.17
N GLY A 110 -9.33 -20.37 -0.51
CA GLY A 110 -10.48 -20.46 -1.41
C GLY A 110 -10.13 -20.18 -2.88
N GLN A 111 -11.15 -20.17 -3.74
CA GLN A 111 -11.01 -19.94 -5.18
C GLN A 111 -11.00 -18.44 -5.56
N GLU A 112 -11.11 -17.54 -4.59
CA GLU A 112 -11.19 -16.11 -4.86
C GLU A 112 -9.79 -15.48 -4.79
N PRO A 113 -9.22 -15.02 -5.92
CA PRO A 113 -7.94 -14.33 -5.90
C PRO A 113 -8.05 -13.01 -5.14
N LEU A 114 -7.05 -12.76 -4.29
CA LEU A 114 -6.84 -11.47 -3.65
C LEU A 114 -5.98 -10.57 -4.54
N GLY A 115 -6.29 -9.28 -4.58
CA GLY A 115 -5.49 -8.32 -5.32
C GLY A 115 -5.65 -6.89 -4.85
N LEU A 116 -4.61 -6.09 -5.06
CA LEU A 116 -4.64 -4.64 -4.96
C LEU A 116 -5.17 -4.05 -6.27
N ALA A 117 -6.10 -3.10 -6.14
CA ALA A 117 -6.60 -2.32 -7.25
C ALA A 117 -6.95 -0.88 -6.80
N PRO A 118 -7.28 0.04 -7.73
CA PRO A 118 -7.77 1.38 -7.39
C PRO A 118 -8.97 1.34 -6.44
N GLY A 119 -8.99 2.20 -5.42
CA GLY A 119 -10.02 2.17 -4.39
C GLY A 119 -11.40 2.70 -4.83
N SER A 120 -11.52 3.23 -6.05
CA SER A 120 -12.78 3.73 -6.64
C SER A 120 -13.82 2.64 -6.92
N PHE A 121 -13.48 1.36 -6.75
CA PHE A 121 -14.39 0.24 -6.98
C PHE A 121 -15.35 -0.05 -5.82
N GLY A 122 -15.12 0.47 -4.61
CA GLY A 122 -15.98 0.21 -3.45
C GLY A 122 -17.14 1.20 -3.30
N GLN A 123 -18.37 0.69 -3.13
CA GLN A 123 -19.50 1.48 -2.60
C GLN A 123 -19.30 1.67 -1.10
N ASN A 124 -19.71 2.84 -0.60
CA ASN A 124 -19.81 3.18 0.83
C ASN A 124 -18.50 3.45 1.59
N ILE A 125 -17.33 3.45 0.96
CA ILE A 125 -16.09 3.95 1.56
C ILE A 125 -15.76 5.30 0.92
N ALA A 126 -15.34 6.28 1.73
CA ALA A 126 -14.81 7.54 1.22
C ALA A 126 -13.59 7.24 0.32
N SER A 127 -13.82 7.17 -0.99
CA SER A 127 -12.87 6.92 -2.10
C SER A 127 -11.41 6.73 -1.68
N PRO A 128 -11.00 5.52 -1.24
CA PRO A 128 -9.62 5.25 -0.91
C PRO A 128 -8.76 5.29 -2.17
N ASP A 129 -7.45 5.53 -2.04
CA ASP A 129 -6.53 5.53 -3.18
C ASP A 129 -6.41 4.13 -3.78
N TRP A 130 -6.40 3.12 -2.92
CA TRP A 130 -6.34 1.71 -3.28
C TRP A 130 -7.16 0.84 -2.33
N GLY A 131 -7.49 -0.36 -2.77
CA GLY A 131 -8.16 -1.37 -1.94
C GLY A 131 -7.54 -2.74 -2.15
N LEU A 132 -7.53 -3.56 -1.10
CA LEU A 132 -7.45 -5.02 -1.22
C LEU A 132 -8.84 -5.56 -1.52
N PHE A 133 -8.96 -6.34 -2.58
CA PHE A 133 -10.21 -6.92 -3.03
C PHE A 133 -10.14 -8.45 -3.01
N SER A 134 -11.29 -9.08 -2.76
CA SER A 134 -11.54 -10.44 -3.21
C SER A 134 -12.20 -10.39 -4.59
N MET A 135 -11.73 -11.18 -5.53
CA MET A 135 -12.25 -11.21 -6.91
C MET A 135 -13.04 -12.51 -7.13
N PRO A 136 -14.34 -12.59 -6.76
CA PRO A 136 -15.15 -13.76 -7.03
C PRO A 136 -15.29 -14.00 -8.54
N THR A 137 -15.19 -15.27 -8.96
CA THR A 137 -15.45 -15.69 -10.34
C THR A 137 -16.73 -16.53 -10.39
N PRO A 138 -17.74 -16.21 -11.23
CA PRO A 138 -17.81 -15.06 -12.13
C PRO A 138 -18.05 -13.73 -11.39
N MET A 139 -17.47 -12.63 -11.89
CA MET A 139 -17.76 -11.29 -11.37
C MET A 139 -19.23 -10.94 -11.63
N PRO A 140 -20.07 -10.76 -10.60
CA PRO A 140 -21.33 -10.05 -10.78
C PRO A 140 -21.01 -8.62 -11.26
N GLN A 141 -21.90 -8.01 -12.07
CA GLN A 141 -21.78 -6.58 -12.43
C GLN A 141 -21.78 -5.66 -11.20
N GLU A 142 -22.21 -6.18 -10.06
CA GLU A 142 -22.18 -5.52 -8.77
C GLU A 142 -20.88 -5.88 -8.04
N MET A 143 -19.87 -5.06 -8.35
CA MET A 143 -18.97 -4.43 -7.40
C MET A 143 -18.04 -5.28 -6.51
N LEU A 144 -16.77 -4.87 -6.44
CA LEU A 144 -15.76 -5.52 -5.61
C LEU A 144 -15.85 -5.03 -4.16
N ASP A 145 -15.95 -5.97 -3.22
CA ASP A 145 -15.82 -5.65 -1.80
C ASP A 145 -14.37 -5.27 -1.48
N ILE A 146 -14.19 -4.05 -0.95
CA ILE A 146 -12.91 -3.61 -0.39
C ILE A 146 -12.76 -4.27 0.98
N LEU A 147 -11.87 -5.25 1.08
CA LEU A 147 -11.51 -5.91 2.34
C LEU A 147 -10.62 -5.02 3.22
N LEU A 148 -9.73 -4.25 2.58
CA LEU A 148 -8.83 -3.32 3.25
C LEU A 148 -8.64 -2.07 2.39
N PRO A 149 -9.20 -0.92 2.79
CA PRO A 149 -8.94 0.35 2.11
C PRO A 149 -7.55 0.87 2.46
N GLY A 150 -6.92 1.61 1.56
CA GLY A 150 -5.66 2.26 1.80
C GLY A 150 -5.52 3.63 1.14
N LEU A 151 -4.73 4.47 1.79
CA LEU A 151 -4.38 5.81 1.34
C LEU A 151 -2.89 5.85 1.01
N ASN A 152 -2.54 6.57 -0.04
CA ASN A 152 -1.16 6.86 -0.42
C ASN A 152 -0.81 8.27 0.03
N LYS A 153 0.34 8.40 0.67
CA LYS A 153 0.78 9.68 1.22
C LYS A 153 2.21 9.96 0.87
N LEU A 154 2.46 11.18 0.38
CA LEU A 154 3.82 11.66 0.14
C LEU A 154 4.51 11.96 1.46
N SER A 155 5.79 11.57 1.57
CA SER A 155 6.63 11.86 2.73
C SER A 155 6.78 13.36 2.99
N THR A 156 6.61 14.21 1.96
CA THR A 156 6.60 15.66 2.10
C THR A 156 5.38 16.19 2.85
N LYS A 157 4.28 15.43 2.90
CA LYS A 157 3.02 15.78 3.58
C LYS A 157 2.84 15.07 4.92
N TRP A 158 3.32 13.82 5.03
CA TRP A 158 3.22 13.05 6.26
C TRP A 158 4.45 12.15 6.46
N TYR A 159 5.05 12.20 7.65
CA TYR A 159 6.16 11.32 8.04
C TYR A 159 6.16 11.06 9.55
N PRO A 160 6.65 9.90 10.03
CA PRO A 160 6.52 9.48 11.43
C PRO A 160 7.09 10.47 12.46
N GLU A 161 8.16 11.19 12.10
CA GLU A 161 8.85 12.14 12.97
C GLU A 161 8.05 13.44 13.17
N MET A 162 6.99 13.70 12.40
CA MET A 162 6.12 14.87 12.61
C MET A 162 5.53 14.92 14.02
N ARG A 163 5.29 13.75 14.65
CA ARG A 163 4.83 13.66 16.05
C ARG A 163 5.81 14.29 17.05
N LEU A 164 7.10 14.29 16.71
CA LEU A 164 8.19 14.83 17.54
C LEU A 164 8.50 16.29 17.22
N SER A 165 7.83 16.88 16.22
CA SER A 165 8.05 18.27 15.82
C SER A 165 7.77 19.22 16.98
N GLU A 166 8.54 20.29 17.11
CA GLU A 166 8.30 21.35 18.09
C GLU A 166 7.08 22.22 17.73
N HIS A 167 6.69 22.23 16.44
CA HIS A 167 5.55 23.01 15.96
C HIS A 167 4.24 22.25 16.13
N GLN A 168 3.29 22.84 16.86
CA GLN A 168 1.97 22.24 17.11
C GLN A 168 1.21 21.92 15.82
N SER A 169 1.24 22.81 14.83
CA SER A 169 0.59 22.58 13.53
C SER A 169 1.11 21.32 12.84
N VAL A 170 2.42 21.10 12.84
CA VAL A 170 3.05 19.88 12.27
C VAL A 170 2.68 18.64 13.07
N ARG A 171 2.64 18.72 14.40
CA ARG A 171 2.19 17.60 15.25
C ARG A 171 0.72 17.26 15.02
N SER A 172 -0.15 18.27 14.86
CA SER A 172 -1.56 18.07 14.58
C SER A 172 -1.78 17.39 13.23
N GLU A 173 -1.04 17.79 12.20
CA GLU A 173 -1.07 17.14 10.89
C GLU A 173 -0.64 15.66 10.93
N TRP A 174 0.23 15.26 11.88
CA TRP A 174 0.60 13.86 12.05
C TRP A 174 -0.60 12.99 12.45
N ALA A 175 -1.51 13.52 13.27
CA ALA A 175 -2.67 12.77 13.73
C ALA A 175 -3.74 12.62 12.65
N SER A 176 -3.80 13.51 11.65
CA SER A 176 -4.88 13.54 10.67
C SER A 176 -5.08 12.19 9.94
N PRO A 177 -4.04 11.49 9.43
CA PRO A 177 -4.27 10.22 8.74
C PRO A 177 -4.62 9.03 9.64
N VAL A 178 -4.49 9.16 10.96
CA VAL A 178 -4.67 8.05 11.92
C VAL A 178 -5.87 8.23 12.85
N SER A 179 -6.49 9.40 12.86
CA SER A 179 -7.81 9.62 13.48
C SER A 179 -8.91 8.97 12.63
N GLN A 180 -9.82 8.22 13.27
CA GLN A 180 -10.91 7.47 12.62
C GLN A 180 -12.27 7.96 13.07
#